data_AF-A0A351SH19-F1
#
_entry.id   AF-A0A351SH19-F1
#
_cell.length_a   1.000
_cell.length_b   1.000
_cell.length_c   1.000
_cell.angle_alpha   90.00
_cell.angle_beta   90.00
_cell.angle_gamma   90.00
#
_symmetry.space_group_name_H-M   'P 1'
#
loop_
_entity.id
_entity.type
_entity.pdbx_description
1 polymer ?
#
loop_
_entity_poly.entity_id
_entity_poly.type
_entity_poly.pdbx_seq_one_letter_code
_entity_poly.pdbx_strand_id
1 'polypeptide(L)'
;MHLVDITMFYAPQSGGVRRYLDAKRNWFLSHTEHQYSLVIPSDCETTENNVHSLPAMRLPFGHGYRFPVISHPWRSKLKALKPDIIEVEDPYRLAWVALSVGKSL
;
A
#
# COMPACT_ATOMS: atom_id res chain seq x y z
N MET A 1 10.50 14.72 -2.09
CA MET A 1 9.63 13.82 -2.86
C MET A 1 8.96 12.84 -1.92
N HIS A 2 7.74 12.42 -2.22
CA HIS A 2 6.96 11.42 -1.49
C HIS A 2 6.63 10.24 -2.40
N LEU A 3 7.24 9.09 -2.10
CA LEU A 3 6.96 7.81 -2.75
C LEU A 3 5.91 7.04 -1.92
N VAL A 4 4.86 6.57 -2.59
CA VAL A 4 3.86 5.70 -1.97
C VAL A 4 3.84 4.35 -2.69
N ASP A 5 4.17 3.30 -1.96
CA ASP A 5 3.98 1.92 -2.40
C ASP A 5 2.59 1.43 -1.99
N ILE A 6 1.90 0.75 -2.90
CA ILE A 6 0.57 0.19 -2.65
C ILE A 6 0.46 -1.25 -3.16
N THR A 7 0.00 -2.16 -2.30
CA THR A 7 -0.19 -3.57 -2.68
C THR A 7 -1.20 -4.29 -1.80
N MET A 8 -1.90 -5.30 -2.34
CA MET A 8 -2.65 -6.26 -1.55
C MET A 8 -1.81 -7.47 -1.10
N PHE A 9 -0.59 -7.64 -1.61
CA PHE A 9 0.25 -8.81 -1.34
C PHE A 9 1.05 -8.72 -0.04
N TYR A 10 0.67 -7.81 0.85
CA TYR A 10 1.24 -7.67 2.17
C TYR A 10 0.34 -8.38 3.20
N ALA A 11 0.68 -9.64 3.50
CA ALA A 11 -0.01 -10.46 4.49
C ALA A 11 0.96 -10.91 5.60
N PRO A 12 0.47 -11.31 6.79
CA PRO A 12 1.34 -11.78 7.88
C PRO A 12 2.27 -12.91 7.45
N GLN A 13 1.78 -13.83 6.61
CA GLN A 13 2.54 -14.95 6.04
C GLN A 13 3.18 -14.63 4.67
N SER A 14 3.11 -13.39 4.18
CA SER A 14 3.72 -13.06 2.88
C SER A 14 5.25 -13.09 2.98
N GLY A 15 5.87 -13.83 2.05
CA GLY A 15 7.33 -14.00 2.02
C GLY A 15 8.03 -12.89 1.23
N GLY A 16 8.07 -13.04 -0.10
CA GLY A 16 8.90 -12.22 -0.98
C GLY A 16 8.56 -10.73 -0.99
N VAL A 17 7.28 -10.39 -1.25
CA VAL A 17 6.82 -8.99 -1.41
C VAL A 17 7.03 -8.19 -0.13
N ARG A 18 6.57 -8.69 1.02
CA ARG A 18 6.79 -8.03 2.31
C ARG A 18 8.26 -7.81 2.60
N ARG A 19 9.10 -8.84 2.46
CA ARG A 19 10.55 -8.72 2.69
C ARG A 19 11.18 -7.66 1.78
N TYR A 20 10.77 -7.60 0.51
CA TYR A 20 11.23 -6.60 -0.43
C TYR A 20 10.82 -5.19 -0.01
N LEU A 21 9.54 -4.97 0.29
CA LEU A 21 8.99 -3.69 0.72
C LEU A 21 9.63 -3.20 2.03
N ASP A 22 9.83 -4.10 3.00
CA ASP A 22 10.50 -3.78 4.27
C ASP A 22 11.95 -3.35 4.01
N ALA A 23 12.68 -4.06 3.15
CA ALA A 23 14.05 -3.71 2.77
C ALA A 23 14.13 -2.38 2.01
N LYS A 24 13.25 -2.16 1.03
CA LYS A 24 13.14 -0.94 0.25
C LYS A 24 12.85 0.26 1.14
N ARG A 25 11.85 0.13 2.03
CA ARG A 25 11.49 1.15 3.03
C ARG A 25 12.69 1.51 3.90
N ASN A 26 13.35 0.51 4.48
CA ASN A 26 14.50 0.74 5.36
C ASN A 26 15.65 1.44 4.61
N TRP A 27 15.90 1.03 3.37
CA TRP A 27 16.89 1.69 2.51
C TRP A 27 16.51 3.16 2.24
N PHE A 28 15.25 3.43 1.87
CA PHE A 28 14.77 4.78 1.56
C PHE A 28 14.90 5.73 2.76
N LEU A 29 14.50 5.26 3.95
CA LEU A 29 14.58 6.01 5.20
C LEU A 29 16.01 6.26 5.68
N SER A 30 16.98 5.44 5.25
CA SER A 30 18.38 5.58 5.67
C SER A 30 19.27 6.30 4.65
N HIS A 31 18.86 6.37 3.38
CA HIS A 31 19.70 6.87 2.30
C HIS A 31 19.14 8.12 1.60
N THR A 32 17.94 8.56 1.96
CA THR A 32 17.29 9.71 1.30
C THR A 32 16.59 10.61 2.32
N GLU A 33 16.39 11.88 1.96
CA GLU A 33 15.51 12.81 2.69
C GLU A 33 14.06 12.74 2.18
N HIS A 34 13.74 11.76 1.34
CA HIS A 34 12.42 11.62 0.74
C HIS A 34 11.47 10.89 1.69
N GLN A 35 10.19 11.24 1.58
CA GLN A 35 9.14 10.57 2.34
C GLN A 35 8.79 9.25 1.64
N TYR A 36 8.55 8.24 2.46
CA TYR A 36 8.12 6.92 2.01
C TYR A 36 6.91 6.49 2.84
N SER A 37 5.84 6.11 2.16
CA SER A 37 4.63 5.54 2.75
C SER A 37 4.27 4.22 2.08
N LEU A 38 3.76 3.28 2.87
CA LEU A 38 3.32 1.96 2.40
C LEU A 38 1.84 1.78 2.72
N VAL A 39 1.01 1.47 1.72
CA VAL A 39 -0.44 1.27 1.87
C VAL A 39 -0.79 -0.20 1.65
N ILE A 40 -1.29 -0.86 2.69
CA ILE A 40 -1.47 -2.32 2.77
C ILE A 40 -2.84 -2.71 3.33
N PRO A 41 -3.31 -3.95 3.12
CA PRO A 41 -4.63 -4.35 3.58
C PRO A 41 -4.61 -4.87 5.05
N SER A 42 -5.70 -4.60 5.76
CA SER A 42 -5.95 -5.05 7.14
C SER A 42 -7.44 -5.26 7.40
N ASP A 43 -7.81 -5.61 8.63
CA ASP A 43 -9.20 -5.62 9.11
C ASP A 43 -9.71 -4.22 9.49
N CYS A 44 -8.85 -3.36 9.99
CA CYS A 44 -9.19 -1.99 10.39
C CYS A 44 -8.18 -0.97 9.86
N GLU A 45 -8.60 0.29 9.78
CA GLU A 45 -7.68 1.36 9.39
C GLU A 45 -6.70 1.67 10.53
N THR A 46 -5.40 1.59 10.24
CA THR A 46 -4.32 1.98 11.18
C THR A 46 -3.23 2.73 10.43
N THR A 47 -2.43 3.50 11.15
CA THR A 47 -1.26 4.17 10.59
C THR A 47 -0.13 4.17 11.62
N GLU A 48 0.97 3.50 11.28
CA GLU A 48 2.14 3.39 12.14
C GLU A 48 3.41 3.52 11.28
N ASN A 49 4.31 4.43 11.64
CA ASN A 49 5.58 4.63 10.93
C ASN A 49 5.44 4.74 9.40
N ASN A 50 4.45 5.51 8.93
CA ASN A 50 4.10 5.68 7.51
C ASN A 50 3.66 4.38 6.79
N VAL A 51 3.30 3.34 7.55
CA VAL A 51 2.58 2.18 7.05
C VAL A 51 1.09 2.40 7.33
N HIS A 52 0.30 2.54 6.28
CA HIS A 52 -1.13 2.78 6.33
C HIS A 52 -1.85 1.47 6.01
N SER A 53 -2.44 0.87 7.04
CA SER A 53 -3.25 -0.33 6.85
C SER A 53 -4.69 0.07 6.61
N LEU A 54 -5.33 -0.47 5.59
CA LEU A 54 -6.69 -0.12 5.20
C LEU A 54 -7.62 -1.34 5.18
N PRO A 55 -8.91 -1.16 5.53
CA PRO A 55 -9.85 -2.26 5.61
C PRO A 55 -10.01 -2.97 4.26
N ALA A 56 -9.87 -4.29 4.29
CA ALA A 56 -10.02 -5.20 3.16
C ALA A 56 -10.61 -6.54 3.59
N MET A 57 -11.39 -7.14 2.70
CA MET A 57 -12.11 -8.39 2.95
C MET A 57 -11.13 -9.55 2.99
N ARG A 58 -11.16 -10.37 4.03
CA ARG A 58 -10.31 -11.57 4.11
C ARG A 58 -10.71 -12.56 3.01
N LEU A 59 -9.72 -13.09 2.29
CA LEU A 59 -9.96 -14.15 1.31
C LEU A 59 -10.13 -15.50 2.02
N PRO A 60 -11.25 -16.22 1.82
CA PRO A 60 -11.40 -17.58 2.35
C PRO A 60 -10.30 -18.47 1.72
N PHE A 61 -9.65 -19.28 2.55
CA PHE A 61 -8.49 -20.11 2.15
C PHE A 61 -7.28 -19.33 1.60
N GLY A 62 -7.28 -17.99 1.69
CA GLY A 62 -6.23 -17.13 1.14
C GLY A 62 -5.04 -16.91 2.06
N HIS A 63 -4.76 -17.79 3.03
CA HIS A 63 -3.56 -17.73 3.89
C HIS A 63 -3.22 -16.34 4.47
N GLY A 64 -4.23 -15.57 4.90
CA GLY A 64 -4.04 -14.24 5.49
C GLY A 64 -4.09 -13.07 4.50
N TYR A 65 -4.17 -13.33 3.19
CA TYR A 65 -4.43 -12.31 2.19
C TYR A 65 -5.82 -11.72 2.32
N ARG A 66 -5.91 -10.44 1.96
CA ARG A 66 -7.12 -9.64 2.03
C ARG A 66 -7.30 -8.91 0.71
N PHE A 67 -8.52 -8.91 0.19
CA PHE A 67 -8.88 -8.30 -1.07
C PHE A 67 -9.56 -6.95 -0.83
N PRO A 68 -9.03 -5.84 -1.36
CA PRO A 68 -9.66 -4.54 -1.30
C PRO A 68 -10.91 -4.51 -2.20
N VAL A 69 -12.09 -4.82 -1.66
CA VAL A 69 -13.33 -4.78 -2.47
C VAL A 69 -13.81 -3.35 -2.64
N ILE A 70 -13.71 -2.53 -1.60
CA ILE A 70 -14.17 -1.14 -1.63
C ILE A 70 -12.99 -0.22 -1.97
N SER A 71 -13.07 0.50 -3.09
CA SER A 71 -11.97 1.35 -3.56
C SER A 71 -11.90 2.71 -2.87
N HIS A 72 -12.99 3.19 -2.27
CA HIS A 72 -13.08 4.55 -1.74
C HIS A 72 -12.04 4.85 -0.64
N PRO A 73 -11.88 4.03 0.42
CA PRO A 73 -10.88 4.29 1.46
C PRO A 73 -9.46 4.40 0.91
N TRP A 74 -9.13 3.53 -0.05
CA TRP A 74 -7.82 3.48 -0.71
C TRP A 74 -7.55 4.73 -1.55
N ARG A 75 -8.53 5.16 -2.35
CA ARG A 75 -8.42 6.42 -3.12
C ARG A 75 -8.28 7.63 -2.19
N SER A 76 -9.10 7.71 -1.14
CA SER A 76 -9.07 8.81 -0.19
C SER A 76 -7.72 8.87 0.53
N LYS A 77 -7.17 7.72 0.95
CA LYS A 77 -5.84 7.66 1.57
C LYS A 77 -4.74 8.12 0.62
N LEU A 78 -4.70 7.58 -0.62
CA LEU A 78 -3.69 8.00 -1.61
C LEU A 78 -3.75 9.50 -1.90
N LYS A 79 -4.95 10.08 -2.05
CA LYS A 79 -5.10 11.53 -2.25
C LYS A 79 -4.65 12.34 -1.04
N ALA A 80 -4.95 11.88 0.17
CA ALA A 80 -4.52 12.54 1.40
C ALA A 80 -3.00 12.53 1.57
N LEU A 81 -2.34 11.46 1.13
CA LEU A 81 -0.88 11.33 1.16
C LEU A 81 -0.17 12.28 0.20
N LYS A 82 -0.85 12.75 -0.86
CA LYS A 82 -0.28 13.62 -1.89
C LYS A 82 1.09 13.10 -2.41
N PRO A 83 1.14 11.88 -2.94
CA PRO A 83 2.39 11.31 -3.46
C PRO A 83 2.86 12.06 -4.71
N ASP A 84 4.18 12.15 -4.85
CA ASP A 84 4.80 12.53 -6.12
C ASP A 84 4.92 11.30 -7.05
N ILE A 85 5.14 10.12 -6.46
CA ILE A 85 5.24 8.85 -7.18
C ILE A 85 4.36 7.81 -6.47
N ILE A 86 3.56 7.08 -7.25
CA ILE A 86 2.81 5.91 -6.79
C ILE A 86 3.40 4.68 -7.46
N GLU A 87 3.94 3.75 -6.67
CA GLU A 87 4.41 2.46 -7.15
C GLU A 87 3.40 1.38 -6.78
N VAL A 88 3.03 0.58 -7.77
CA VAL A 88 1.94 -0.39 -7.64
C VAL A 88 2.51 -1.78 -7.79
N GLU A 89 2.52 -2.53 -6.70
CA GLU A 89 2.94 -3.93 -6.68
C GLU A 89 1.72 -4.86 -6.64
N ASP A 90 0.76 -4.63 -7.53
CA ASP A 90 -0.55 -5.27 -7.52
C ASP A 90 -1.12 -5.33 -8.94
N PRO A 91 -1.47 -6.51 -9.49
CA PRO A 91 -2.08 -6.64 -10.82
C PRO A 91 -3.61 -6.52 -10.79
N TYR A 92 -4.22 -6.32 -9.63
CA TYR A 92 -5.66 -6.39 -9.40
C TYR A 92 -6.26 -5.00 -9.14
N ARG A 93 -7.14 -4.87 -8.14
CA ARG A 93 -7.95 -3.66 -7.93
C ARG A 93 -7.08 -2.45 -7.58
N LEU A 94 -5.96 -2.64 -6.89
CA LEU A 94 -5.15 -1.52 -6.42
C LEU A 94 -4.40 -0.83 -7.56
N ALA A 95 -4.04 -1.53 -8.64
CA ALA A 95 -3.54 -0.90 -9.86
C ALA A 95 -4.51 0.13 -10.43
N TRP A 96 -5.78 -0.23 -10.55
CA TRP A 96 -6.81 0.68 -11.07
C TRP A 96 -7.10 1.84 -10.13
N VAL A 97 -7.01 1.60 -8.82
CA VAL A 97 -7.12 2.65 -7.80
C VAL A 97 -5.99 3.66 -7.94
N ALA A 98 -4.74 3.19 -7.98
CA ALA A 98 -3.55 4.02 -8.13
C ALA A 98 -3.58 4.81 -9.44
N LEU A 99 -3.88 4.17 -10.57
CA LEU A 99 -4.01 4.83 -11.86
C LEU A 99 -5.08 5.93 -11.85
N SER A 100 -6.24 5.65 -11.24
CA SER A 100 -7.31 6.63 -11.11
C SER A 100 -6.91 7.83 -10.25
N VAL A 101 -6.14 7.63 -9.18
CA VAL A 101 -5.66 8.72 -8.33
C VAL A 101 -4.57 9.52 -9.05
N GLY A 102 -3.59 8.84 -9.65
CA GLY A 102 -2.50 9.48 -10.38
C GLY A 102 -2.96 10.39 -11.52
N LYS A 103 -4.07 10.06 -12.19
CA LYS A 103 -4.69 10.94 -13.20
C LYS A 103 -5.38 12.19 -12.62
N SER A 104 -5.52 12.28 -11.31
CA SER A 104 -6.25 13.34 -10.60
C SER A 104 -5.37 14.13 -9.61
N LEU A 105 -4.08 13.80 -9.52
CA LEU A 105 -3.06 14.57 -8.80
C LEU A 105 -2.49 15.64 -9.73
#